data_AF-A0A6M1NFD9-F1
#
_entry.id   AF-A0A6M1NFD9-F1
#
_cell.length_a   1.000
_cell.length_b   1.000
_cell.length_c   1.000
_cell.angle_alpha   90.00
_cell.angle_beta   90.00
_cell.angle_gamma   90.00
#
_symmetry.space_group_name_H-M   'P 1'
#
loop_
_entity.id
_entity.type
_entity.pdbx_description
1 polymer ?
#
loop_
_entity_poly.entity_id
_entity_poly.type
_entity_poly.pdbx_seq_one_letter_code
_entity_poly.pdbx_strand_id
1 'polypeptide(L)' 'MITIEELKNELLGKSFPKRVEISQEQAVVDVDTFLKIQFIEVEAWKKDLEKCPAYLRLIKFREAVK' A
#
# COMPACT_ATOMS: atom_id res chain seq x y z
N MET A 1 -10.18 -10.21 -3.80
CA MET A 1 -9.31 -9.74 -2.71
C MET A 1 -7.90 -10.24 -2.97
N ILE A 2 -6.92 -9.35 -3.07
CA ILE A 2 -5.49 -9.73 -3.16
C ILE A 2 -4.95 -9.92 -1.74
N THR A 3 -4.10 -10.91 -1.54
CA THR A 3 -3.51 -11.22 -0.23
C THR A 3 -2.37 -10.25 0.13
N ILE A 4 -1.97 -10.24 1.41
CA ILE A 4 -0.83 -9.44 1.88
C ILE A 4 0.47 -9.90 1.22
N GLU A 5 0.67 -11.21 1.04
CA GLU A 5 1.87 -11.75 0.39
C GLU A 5 1.96 -11.37 -1.09
N GLU A 6 0.85 -11.44 -1.82
CA GLU A 6 0.81 -10.98 -3.21
C GLU A 6 1.11 -9.47 -3.30
N LEU A 7 0.56 -8.66 -2.39
CA LEU A 7 0.90 -7.23 -2.32
C LEU A 7 2.39 -6.98 -2.05
N LYS A 8 3.00 -7.76 -1.15
CA LYS A 8 4.44 -7.65 -0.88
C LYS A 8 5.27 -7.98 -2.12
N ASN A 9 4.93 -9.06 -2.81
CA ASN A 9 5.62 -9.47 -4.04
C ASN A 9 5.46 -8.42 -5.17
N GLU A 10 4.30 -7.76 -5.22
CA GLU A 10 4.04 -6.74 -6.22
C GLU A 10 4.66 -5.38 -5.91
N LEU A 11 4.85 -5.02 -4.63
CA LEU A 11 5.21 -3.66 -4.24
C LEU A 11 6.60 -3.55 -3.61
N LEU A 12 7.13 -4.58 -2.96
CA LEU A 12 8.44 -4.49 -2.30
C LEU A 12 9.59 -4.77 -3.29
N GLY A 13 10.73 -4.10 -3.07
CA GLY A 13 11.93 -4.26 -3.89
C GLY A 13 11.84 -3.64 -5.30
N LYS A 14 10.79 -2.86 -5.58
CA LYS A 14 10.61 -2.13 -6.83
C LYS A 14 10.87 -0.64 -6.65
N SER A 15 11.23 0.02 -7.74
CA SER A 15 11.36 1.48 -7.79
C SER A 15 10.07 2.10 -8.29
N PHE A 16 9.63 3.18 -7.63
CA PHE A 16 8.43 3.92 -7.97
C PHE A 16 8.74 5.40 -8.21
N PRO A 17 7.83 6.17 -8.86
CA PRO A 17 7.96 7.61 -8.98
C PRO A 17 8.09 8.29 -7.62
N LYS A 18 8.76 9.46 -7.60
CA LYS A 18 8.92 10.28 -6.38
C LYS A 18 7.59 10.75 -5.78
N ARG A 19 6.51 10.74 -6.57
CA ARG A 19 5.16 11.11 -6.16
C ARG A 19 4.19 10.18 -6.86
N VAL A 20 3.34 9.50 -6.09
CA VAL A 20 2.28 8.62 -6.59
C VAL A 20 0.95 9.13 -6.05
N GLU A 21 0.02 9.51 -6.94
CA GLU A 21 -1.31 9.97 -6.55
C GLU A 21 -2.23 8.77 -6.34
N ILE A 22 -2.73 8.59 -5.12
CA ILE A 22 -3.56 7.44 -4.73
C ILE A 22 -5.04 7.80 -4.56
N SER A 23 -5.36 9.09 -4.60
CA SER A 23 -6.70 9.65 -4.70
C SER A 23 -6.62 11.11 -5.16
N GLN A 24 -7.77 11.76 -5.41
CA GLN A 24 -7.82 13.17 -5.78
C GLN A 24 -7.19 14.11 -4.74
N GLU A 25 -7.13 13.69 -3.47
CA GLU A 25 -6.67 14.52 -2.34
C GLU A 25 -5.37 13.99 -1.71
N GLN A 26 -4.88 12.81 -2.12
CA GLN A 26 -3.78 12.12 -1.47
C GLN A 26 -2.69 11.70 -2.46
N ALA A 27 -1.45 12.02 -2.10
CA ALA A 27 -0.27 11.57 -2.81
C ALA A 27 0.77 11.00 -1.83
N VAL A 28 1.42 9.91 -2.25
CA VAL A 28 2.57 9.32 -1.57
C VAL A 28 3.83 9.94 -2.14
N VAL A 29 4.59 10.64 -1.29
CA VAL A 29 5.83 11.34 -1.67
C VAL A 29 7.10 10.67 -1.14
N ASP A 30 6.95 9.73 -0.21
CA ASP A 30 8.01 8.85 0.30
C ASP A 30 7.47 7.42 0.26
N VAL A 31 7.76 6.73 -0.85
CA VAL A 31 7.19 5.42 -1.15
C VAL A 31 7.73 4.35 -0.21
N ASP A 32 9.03 4.36 0.07
CA ASP A 32 9.67 3.33 0.91
C ASP A 32 9.12 3.39 2.34
N THR A 33 9.06 4.60 2.92
CA THR A 33 8.48 4.81 4.25
C THR A 33 7.00 4.46 4.25
N PHE A 34 6.25 4.87 3.21
CA PHE A 34 4.84 4.54 3.09
C PHE A 34 4.59 3.03 3.08
N LEU A 35 5.23 2.29 2.18
CA LEU A 35 5.06 0.84 2.05
C LEU A 35 5.42 0.13 3.35
N LYS A 36 6.55 0.51 3.97
CA LYS A 36 6.97 -0.03 5.26
C LYS A 36 5.89 0.14 6.34
N ILE A 37 5.36 1.36 6.51
CA ILE A 37 4.33 1.65 7.51
C ILE A 37 3.05 0.87 7.20
N GLN A 38 2.59 0.87 5.94
CA GLN A 38 1.34 0.21 5.59
C GLN A 38 1.42 -1.30 5.83
N PHE A 39 2.53 -1.95 5.47
CA PHE A 39 2.66 -3.39 5.73
C PHE A 39 2.73 -3.71 7.23
N ILE A 40 3.41 -2.89 8.04
CA ILE A 40 3.40 -3.05 9.51
C ILE A 40 1.98 -2.95 10.07
N GLU A 41 1.22 -1.94 9.65
CA GLU A 41 -0.16 -1.74 10.11
C GLU A 41 -1.09 -2.88 9.67
N VAL A 42 -0.95 -3.36 8.44
CA VAL A 42 -1.72 -4.49 7.92
C VAL A 42 -1.41 -5.79 8.66
N GLU A 43 -0.13 -6.07 8.95
CA GLU A 43 0.28 -7.26 9.70
C GLU A 43 -0.20 -7.23 11.15
N ALA A 44 -0.26 -6.05 11.77
CA ALA A 44 -0.79 -5.87 13.12
C ALA A 44 -2.33 -5.93 13.18
N TRP A 45 -3.03 -5.90 12.04
CA TRP A 45 -4.48 -5.85 11.97
C TRP A 45 -5.10 -7.23 12.24
N LYS A 46 -5.85 -7.34 13.35
CA LYS A 46 -6.48 -8.60 13.81
C LYS A 46 -7.95 -8.76 13.41
N LYS A 47 -8.47 -7.84 12.59
CA LYS A 47 -9.87 -7.85 12.14
C LYS A 47 -9.93 -8.17 10.65
N ASP A 48 -11.12 -8.05 10.08
CA ASP A 48 -11.36 -8.17 8.65
C ASP A 48 -10.43 -7.25 7.83
N LEU A 49 -9.67 -7.86 6.91
CA LEU A 49 -8.66 -7.19 6.09
C LEU A 49 -9.27 -6.14 5.17
N GLU A 50 -10.48 -6.38 4.65
CA GLU A 50 -11.17 -5.43 3.76
C GLU A 50 -11.57 -4.14 4.47
N LYS A 51 -11.55 -4.16 5.82
CA LYS A 51 -11.81 -2.99 6.67
C LYS A 51 -10.52 -2.36 7.21
N CYS A 52 -9.35 -2.89 6.87
CA CYS A 52 -8.06 -2.36 7.28
C CYS A 52 -7.71 -1.11 6.44
N PRO A 53 -7.57 0.09 7.04
CA PRO A 53 -7.24 1.29 6.28
C PRO A 53 -5.89 1.19 5.55
N ALA A 54 -4.91 0.52 6.16
CA ALA A 54 -3.60 0.33 5.56
C ALA A 54 -3.66 -0.60 4.34
N TYR A 55 -4.49 -1.65 4.39
CA TYR A 55 -4.75 -2.50 3.23
C TYR A 55 -5.38 -1.70 2.09
N LEU A 56 -6.43 -0.93 2.39
CA LEU A 56 -7.10 -0.09 1.39
C LEU A 56 -6.14 0.92 0.74
N ARG A 57 -5.20 1.50 1.51
CA ARG A 57 -4.17 2.40 0.97
C ARG A 57 -3.15 1.66 0.10
N LEU A 58 -2.76 0.44 0.45
CA LEU A 58 -1.90 -0.40 -0.41
C LEU A 58 -2.58 -0.75 -1.73
N ILE A 59 -3.88 -1.03 -1.71
CA ILE A 59 -4.67 -1.29 -2.93
C ILE A 59 -4.68 -0.07 -3.83
N LYS A 60 -5.02 1.11 -3.30
CA LYS A 60 -5.01 2.36 -4.07
C LYS A 60 -3.63 2.68 -4.62
N PHE A 61 -2.58 2.47 -3.83
CA PHE A 61 -1.20 2.64 -4.28
C PHE A 61 -0.88 1.71 -5.45
N ARG A 62 -1.18 0.41 -5.31
CA ARG A 62 -1.01 -0.58 -6.37
C ARG A 62 -1.76 -0.19 -7.65
N GLU A 63 -2.99 0.29 -7.54
CA GLU A 63 -3.77 0.73 -8.70
C GLU A 63 -3.14 1.95 -9.39
N ALA A 64 -2.54 2.86 -8.62
CA ALA A 64 -1.88 4.05 -9.14
C ALA A 64 -0.52 3.79 -9.80
N VAL A 65 0.14 2.67 -9.48
CA VAL A 65 1.47 2.31 -10.02
C VAL A 65 1.44 1.19 -11.07
N LYS A 66 0.26 0.70 -11.42
CA LYS A 66 0.04 -0.24 -12.52
C LYS A 66 -0.01 0.48 -13.86
#